data_AF-A0A1Y6CL45-F1
#
_entry.id   AF-A0A1Y6CL45-F1
#
_cell.length_a   1.000
_cell.length_b   1.000
_cell.length_c   1.000
_cell.angle_alpha   90.00
_cell.angle_beta   90.00
_cell.angle_gamma   90.00
#
_symmetry.space_group_name_H-M   'P 1'
#
loop_
_entity.id
_entity.type
_entity.pdbx_description
1 polymer ?
#
loop_
_entity_poly.entity_id
_entity_poly.type
_entity_poly.pdbx_seq_one_letter_code
_entity_poly.pdbx_strand_id
1 'polypeptide(L)'
;MTSDHPHDPGHDHDHARTFQPDLSEPTSDAALIGVALRRLMIERGVYSAEEERATIERMAGANPGNGARIVARAWSDPAFKERLLADGAEAIKELGYDLSPLEFTVLENTDRLHNVVVCTLCSCYPRALLGQSPAWYKSKNYRARVVREPRAVLAEFGVALADDVEVRVHDSTAELRYMILPQRPAGTEGLDEADLAALVTRDSLIGTQRDLTPKDPAAR
;
A
#
# COMPACT_ATOMS: atom_id res chain seq x y z
N MET A 1 22.74 -4.61 -72.39
CA MET A 1 22.19 -3.53 -71.56
C MET A 1 20.79 -3.97 -71.18
N THR A 2 20.70 -4.70 -70.07
CA THR A 2 20.05 -4.30 -68.79
C THR A 2 18.52 -4.47 -68.89
N SER A 3 17.90 -5.54 -68.36
CA SER A 3 17.53 -5.75 -66.93
C SER A 3 16.79 -4.53 -66.37
N ASP A 4 15.64 -4.61 -65.68
CA ASP A 4 15.21 -5.64 -64.75
C ASP A 4 13.72 -5.49 -64.34
N HIS A 5 13.28 -6.49 -63.59
CA HIS A 5 11.98 -6.88 -63.01
C HIS A 5 10.86 -5.88 -62.57
N PRO A 6 9.61 -6.37 -62.48
CA PRO A 6 8.43 -5.63 -62.00
C PRO A 6 8.47 -5.46 -60.48
N HIS A 7 8.22 -4.23 -60.01
CA HIS A 7 8.12 -3.91 -58.59
C HIS A 7 6.74 -4.27 -58.02
N ASP A 8 6.80 -5.07 -56.96
CA ASP A 8 5.75 -5.38 -56.01
C ASP A 8 5.18 -4.09 -55.37
N PRO A 9 3.86 -3.86 -55.36
CA PRO A 9 3.28 -2.73 -54.65
C PRO A 9 3.39 -3.00 -53.15
N GLY A 10 4.39 -2.36 -52.53
CA GLY A 10 4.60 -2.39 -51.10
C GLY A 10 3.30 -2.16 -50.33
N HIS A 11 3.04 -3.08 -49.40
CA HIS A 11 2.04 -2.91 -48.36
C HIS A 11 2.34 -1.61 -47.59
N ASP A 12 1.59 -0.57 -47.91
CA ASP A 12 1.53 0.66 -47.14
C ASP A 12 0.84 0.33 -45.82
N HIS A 13 1.65 0.02 -44.80
CA HIS A 13 1.15 -0.06 -43.43
C HIS A 13 0.84 1.36 -42.99
N ASP A 14 -0.40 1.78 -43.23
CA ASP A 14 -0.98 2.95 -42.61
C ASP A 14 -0.93 2.75 -41.09
N HIS A 15 0.16 3.23 -40.49
CA HIS A 15 0.25 3.47 -39.06
C HIS A 15 -0.58 4.70 -38.71
N ALA A 16 -1.85 4.72 -39.12
CA ALA A 16 -2.89 5.51 -38.50
C ALA A 16 -2.86 5.12 -37.03
N ARG A 17 -2.03 5.86 -36.29
CA ARG A 17 -1.87 5.78 -34.85
C ARG A 17 -3.28 5.97 -34.34
N THR A 18 -3.96 4.88 -33.98
CA THR A 18 -5.16 4.90 -33.16
C THR A 18 -4.71 5.35 -31.78
N PHE A 19 -4.35 6.63 -31.72
CA PHE A 19 -3.96 7.36 -30.54
C PHE A 19 -5.26 7.55 -29.78
N GLN A 20 -5.35 6.96 -28.59
CA GLN A 20 -6.39 7.37 -27.65
C GLN A 20 -6.13 8.85 -27.33
N PRO A 21 -7.09 9.77 -27.57
CA PRO A 21 -6.89 11.21 -27.49
C PRO A 21 -6.45 11.75 -26.10
N ASP A 22 -6.53 10.94 -25.05
CA ASP A 22 -6.41 11.43 -23.67
C ASP A 22 -5.08 11.06 -22.97
N LEU A 23 -4.10 10.50 -23.69
CA LEU A 23 -2.78 10.22 -23.10
C LEU A 23 -1.80 11.34 -23.47
N SER A 24 -1.33 12.08 -22.46
CA SER A 24 -0.26 13.06 -22.61
C SER A 24 0.98 12.41 -23.22
N GLU A 25 1.65 13.14 -24.12
CA GLU A 25 2.89 12.63 -24.72
C GLU A 25 3.92 12.31 -23.63
N PRO A 26 4.63 11.17 -23.72
CA PRO A 26 5.66 10.83 -22.74
C PRO A 26 6.73 11.92 -22.66
N THR A 27 6.89 12.55 -21.50
CA THR A 27 7.86 13.64 -21.28
C THR A 27 9.22 13.16 -20.77
N SER A 28 9.42 11.85 -20.61
CA SER A 28 10.67 11.24 -20.15
C SER A 28 10.93 9.89 -20.82
N ASP A 29 12.19 9.48 -20.89
CA ASP A 29 12.58 8.18 -21.42
C ASP A 29 11.87 7.02 -20.72
N ALA A 30 11.70 7.11 -19.39
CA ALA A 30 10.98 6.10 -18.62
C ALA A 30 9.51 6.00 -19.03
N ALA A 31 8.85 7.14 -19.26
CA ALA A 31 7.47 7.16 -19.76
C ALA A 31 7.37 6.61 -21.19
N LEU A 32 8.36 6.92 -22.04
CA LEU A 32 8.41 6.42 -23.42
C LEU A 32 8.57 4.90 -23.44
N ILE A 33 9.51 4.36 -22.66
CA ILE A 33 9.72 2.91 -22.51
C ILE A 33 8.45 2.25 -21.96
N GLY A 34 7.80 2.86 -20.97
CA GLY A 34 6.55 2.34 -20.38
C GLY A 34 5.42 2.21 -21.42
N VAL A 35 5.21 3.25 -22.24
CA VAL A 35 4.20 3.22 -23.30
C VAL A 35 4.55 2.21 -24.39
N ALA A 36 5.82 2.15 -24.82
CA ALA A 36 6.27 1.19 -25.82
C ALA A 36 6.09 -0.26 -25.35
N LEU A 37 6.49 -0.56 -24.11
CA LEU A 37 6.34 -1.90 -23.52
C LEU A 37 4.86 -2.29 -23.39
N ARG A 38 4.00 -1.38 -22.91
CA ARG A 38 2.55 -1.60 -22.80
C ARG A 38 1.95 -1.98 -24.15
N ARG A 39 2.24 -1.20 -25.21
CA ARG A 39 1.73 -1.47 -26.57
C ARG A 39 2.18 -2.83 -27.07
N LEU A 40 3.47 -3.14 -26.94
CA LEU A 40 4.03 -4.41 -27.38
C LEU A 40 3.38 -5.60 -26.66
N MET A 41 3.14 -5.51 -25.35
CA MET A 41 2.49 -6.59 -24.58
C MET A 41 1.05 -6.86 -25.04
N ILE A 42 0.29 -5.79 -25.37
CA ILE A 42 -1.07 -5.90 -25.90
C ILE A 42 -1.07 -6.45 -27.33
N GLU A 43 -0.23 -5.94 -28.21
CA GLU A 43 -0.10 -6.41 -29.60
C GLU A 43 0.30 -7.90 -29.68
N ARG A 44 1.08 -8.37 -28.70
CA ARG A 44 1.48 -9.79 -28.59
C ARG A 44 0.46 -10.66 -27.85
N GLY A 45 -0.64 -10.10 -27.37
CA GLY A 45 -1.69 -10.84 -26.67
C GLY A 45 -1.26 -11.39 -25.30
N VAL A 46 -0.26 -10.78 -24.64
CA VAL A 46 0.15 -11.17 -23.27
C VAL A 46 -0.92 -10.81 -22.25
N TYR A 47 -1.55 -9.66 -22.45
CA TYR A 47 -2.78 -9.22 -21.77
C TYR A 47 -3.52 -8.23 -22.68
N SER A 48 -4.80 -8.00 -22.42
CA SER A 48 -5.66 -7.06 -23.15
C SER A 48 -5.75 -5.70 -22.47
N ALA A 49 -6.06 -4.65 -23.24
CA ALA A 49 -6.33 -3.33 -22.70
C ALA A 49 -7.49 -3.31 -21.68
N GLU A 50 -8.43 -4.26 -21.78
CA GLU A 50 -9.53 -4.42 -20.85
C GLU A 50 -9.07 -5.02 -19.52
N GLU A 51 -8.26 -6.08 -19.54
CA GLU A 51 -7.67 -6.67 -18.32
C GLU A 51 -6.81 -5.67 -17.55
N GLU A 52 -6.06 -4.82 -18.27
CA GLU A 52 -5.28 -3.75 -17.68
C GLU A 52 -6.18 -2.72 -16.98
N ARG A 53 -7.22 -2.23 -17.66
CA ARG A 53 -8.19 -1.28 -17.09
C ARG A 53 -8.89 -1.87 -15.86
N ALA A 54 -9.39 -3.09 -15.95
CA ALA A 54 -10.03 -3.78 -14.83
C ALA A 54 -9.07 -3.92 -13.64
N THR A 55 -7.78 -4.19 -13.90
CA THR A 55 -6.75 -4.24 -12.85
C THR A 55 -6.52 -2.87 -12.20
N ILE A 56 -6.43 -1.80 -12.99
CA ILE A 56 -6.29 -0.43 -12.50
C ILE A 56 -7.48 -0.04 -11.62
N GLU A 57 -8.70 -0.28 -12.10
CA GLU A 57 -9.95 0.03 -11.38
C GLU A 57 -10.03 -0.73 -10.05
N ARG A 58 -9.70 -2.03 -10.05
CA ARG A 58 -9.64 -2.84 -8.83
C ARG A 58 -8.63 -2.29 -7.82
N MET A 59 -7.50 -1.76 -8.29
CA MET A 59 -6.47 -1.19 -7.41
C MET A 59 -6.79 0.24 -6.96
N ALA A 60 -7.67 0.97 -7.65
CA ALA A 60 -8.00 2.36 -7.34
C ALA A 60 -8.72 2.54 -5.99
N GLY A 61 -9.44 1.52 -5.52
CA GLY A 61 -10.13 1.55 -4.22
C GLY A 61 -9.20 1.39 -3.01
N ALA A 62 -7.96 0.95 -3.20
CA ALA A 62 -7.03 0.67 -2.11
C ALA A 62 -6.40 1.95 -1.56
N ASN A 63 -6.63 2.23 -0.27
CA ASN A 63 -6.14 3.42 0.39
C ASN A 63 -6.01 3.22 1.92
N PRO A 64 -5.22 4.04 2.63
CA PRO A 64 -5.04 3.89 4.08
C PRO A 64 -6.34 3.98 4.90
N GLY A 65 -7.38 4.62 4.37
CA GLY A 65 -8.70 4.69 5.00
C GLY A 65 -9.37 3.32 5.18
N ASN A 66 -9.00 2.31 4.37
CA ASN A 66 -9.47 0.94 4.58
C ASN A 66 -8.90 0.35 5.87
N GLY A 67 -7.59 0.53 6.11
CA GLY A 67 -6.95 0.13 7.37
C GLY A 67 -7.50 0.90 8.57
N ALA A 68 -7.78 2.21 8.39
CA ALA A 68 -8.41 3.03 9.42
C ALA A 68 -9.78 2.50 9.87
N ARG A 69 -10.62 2.04 8.94
CA ARG A 69 -11.91 1.42 9.26
C ARG A 69 -11.74 0.11 10.03
N ILE A 70 -10.77 -0.72 9.65
CA ILE A 70 -10.45 -1.96 10.38
C ILE A 70 -10.03 -1.66 11.82
N VAL A 71 -9.14 -0.67 12.00
CA VAL A 71 -8.68 -0.24 13.33
C VAL A 71 -9.83 0.32 14.17
N ALA A 72 -10.65 1.20 13.60
CA ALA A 72 -11.80 1.77 14.30
C ALA A 72 -12.80 0.68 14.72
N ARG A 73 -13.08 -0.29 13.85
CA ARG A 73 -13.92 -1.44 14.18
C ARG A 73 -13.31 -2.25 15.33
N ALA A 74 -12.01 -2.53 15.31
CA ALA A 74 -11.32 -3.25 16.38
C ALA A 74 -11.30 -2.48 17.72
N TRP A 75 -11.27 -1.15 17.69
CA TRP A 75 -11.37 -0.33 18.89
C TRP A 75 -12.78 -0.26 19.48
N SER A 76 -13.81 -0.45 18.67
CA SER A 76 -15.23 -0.37 19.06
C SER A 76 -15.86 -1.73 19.37
N ASP A 77 -15.36 -2.80 18.76
CA ASP A 77 -15.86 -4.17 18.90
C ASP A 77 -14.73 -5.10 19.37
N PRO A 78 -14.64 -5.38 20.68
CA PRO A 78 -13.64 -6.30 21.23
C PRO A 78 -13.69 -7.71 20.64
N ALA A 79 -14.87 -8.21 20.27
CA ALA A 79 -15.01 -9.53 19.68
C ALA A 79 -14.46 -9.55 18.25
N PHE A 80 -14.67 -8.48 17.48
CA PHE A 80 -14.03 -8.32 16.17
C PHE A 80 -12.51 -8.22 16.32
N LYS A 81 -12.01 -7.47 17.30
CA LYS A 81 -10.56 -7.38 17.57
C LYS A 81 -9.94 -8.74 17.85
N GLU A 82 -10.58 -9.57 18.68
CA GLU A 82 -10.10 -10.93 18.95
C GLU A 82 -9.99 -11.77 17.67
N ARG A 83 -11.00 -11.72 16.79
CA ARG A 83 -10.96 -12.40 15.48
C ARG A 83 -9.87 -11.83 14.58
N LEU A 84 -9.72 -10.50 14.52
CA LEU A 84 -8.73 -9.80 13.71
C LEU A 84 -7.29 -10.18 14.09
N LEU A 85 -7.02 -10.34 15.38
CA LEU A 85 -5.70 -10.72 15.88
C LEU A 85 -5.42 -12.23 15.74
N ALA A 86 -6.46 -13.07 15.72
CA ALA A 86 -6.33 -14.50 15.49
C ALA A 86 -6.12 -14.83 14.01
N ASP A 87 -6.92 -14.22 13.12
CA ASP A 87 -6.83 -14.39 11.67
C ASP A 87 -7.25 -13.09 10.97
N GLY A 88 -6.25 -12.28 10.62
CA GLY A 88 -6.49 -11.00 9.97
C GLY A 88 -7.10 -11.13 8.58
N ALA A 89 -6.74 -12.18 7.83
CA ALA A 89 -7.21 -12.38 6.46
C ALA A 89 -8.70 -12.73 6.43
N GLU A 90 -9.17 -13.58 7.35
CA GLU A 90 -10.59 -13.91 7.46
C GLU A 90 -11.41 -12.77 8.07
N ALA A 91 -10.92 -12.12 9.13
CA ALA A 91 -11.68 -11.08 9.83
C ALA A 91 -12.02 -9.88 8.94
N ILE A 92 -11.09 -9.44 8.08
CA ILE A 92 -11.34 -8.25 7.22
C ILE A 92 -12.39 -8.51 6.13
N LYS A 93 -12.77 -9.77 5.86
CA LYS A 93 -13.87 -10.11 4.94
C LYS A 93 -15.22 -9.62 5.46
N GLU A 94 -15.39 -9.51 6.78
CA GLU A 94 -16.59 -8.89 7.40
C GLU A 94 -16.79 -7.44 6.95
N LEU A 95 -15.71 -6.76 6.55
CA LEU A 95 -15.69 -5.38 6.07
C LEU A 95 -15.63 -5.29 4.54
N GLY A 96 -15.74 -6.42 3.83
CA GLY A 96 -15.71 -6.48 2.36
C GLY A 96 -14.30 -6.41 1.76
N TYR A 97 -13.25 -6.64 2.55
CA TYR A 97 -11.87 -6.70 2.05
C TYR A 97 -11.44 -8.16 1.89
N ASP A 98 -10.74 -8.46 0.79
CA ASP A 98 -10.14 -9.77 0.55
C ASP A 98 -8.70 -9.60 0.02
N LEU A 99 -7.75 -10.21 0.73
CA LEU A 99 -6.33 -10.19 0.40
C LEU A 99 -5.83 -11.52 -0.15
N SER A 100 -6.71 -12.51 -0.32
CA SER A 100 -6.35 -13.83 -0.81
C SER A 100 -5.58 -13.76 -2.15
N PRO A 101 -4.54 -14.58 -2.35
CA PRO A 101 -4.04 -15.62 -1.44
C PRO A 101 -2.96 -15.14 -0.47
N LEU A 102 -2.76 -13.83 -0.28
CA LEU A 102 -1.75 -13.31 0.64
C LEU A 102 -2.15 -13.59 2.08
N GLU A 103 -1.20 -14.03 2.89
CA GLU A 103 -1.38 -14.06 4.34
C GLU A 103 -1.39 -12.62 4.87
N PHE A 104 -2.32 -12.33 5.78
CA PHE A 104 -2.46 -11.01 6.37
C PHE A 104 -2.55 -11.11 7.90
N THR A 105 -1.64 -10.42 8.58
CA THR A 105 -1.54 -10.45 10.04
C THR A 105 -1.60 -9.05 10.59
N VAL A 106 -2.50 -8.85 11.57
CA VAL A 106 -2.60 -7.59 12.31
C VAL A 106 -1.81 -7.72 13.61
N LEU A 107 -0.96 -6.72 13.89
CA LEU A 107 -0.04 -6.72 15.02
C LEU A 107 -0.43 -5.62 15.99
N GLU A 108 -0.84 -5.98 17.20
CA GLU A 108 -1.31 -5.03 18.20
C GLU A 108 -0.17 -4.34 18.94
N ASN A 109 -0.22 -3.01 19.00
CA ASN A 109 0.56 -2.22 19.94
C ASN A 109 -0.11 -2.16 21.31
N THR A 110 0.69 -2.21 22.37
CA THR A 110 0.24 -2.08 23.77
C THR A 110 1.16 -1.11 24.52
N ASP A 111 0.81 -0.77 25.76
CA ASP A 111 1.65 0.09 26.61
C ASP A 111 3.11 -0.38 26.65
N ARG A 112 3.31 -1.71 26.61
CA ARG A 112 4.62 -2.35 26.71
C ARG A 112 5.20 -2.87 25.39
N LEU A 113 4.49 -2.74 24.28
CA LEU A 113 4.91 -3.27 22.98
C LEU A 113 4.63 -2.28 21.84
N HIS A 114 5.66 -1.95 21.07
CA HIS A 114 5.57 -1.20 19.82
C HIS A 114 6.00 -2.07 18.65
N ASN A 115 5.15 -2.22 17.65
CA ASN A 115 5.45 -2.92 16.41
C ASN A 115 5.73 -1.91 15.30
N VAL A 116 6.66 -2.26 14.40
CA VAL A 116 6.96 -1.50 13.18
C VAL A 116 7.25 -2.45 12.02
N VAL A 117 6.76 -2.13 10.83
CA VAL A 117 6.85 -3.00 9.65
C VAL A 117 7.89 -2.50 8.66
N VAL A 118 8.63 -3.42 8.04
CA VAL A 118 9.55 -3.15 6.93
C VAL A 118 9.51 -4.29 5.91
N CYS A 119 10.08 -4.05 4.74
CA CYS A 119 10.54 -5.10 3.84
C CYS A 119 11.98 -4.80 3.45
N THR A 120 12.93 -5.44 4.11
CA THR A 120 14.37 -5.14 3.92
C THR A 120 14.83 -5.47 2.50
N LEU A 121 14.22 -6.49 1.87
CA LEU A 121 14.59 -6.97 0.54
C LEU A 121 14.08 -6.08 -0.60
N CYS A 122 12.92 -5.45 -0.44
CA CYS A 122 12.34 -4.59 -1.48
C CYS A 122 11.39 -3.54 -0.92
N SER A 123 10.10 -3.85 -0.89
CA SER A 123 9.02 -2.94 -0.52
C SER A 123 7.67 -3.65 -0.35
N CYS A 124 7.66 -4.92 0.09
CA CYS A 124 6.42 -5.66 0.36
C CYS A 124 5.50 -4.87 1.29
N TYR A 125 4.23 -4.73 0.89
CA TYR A 125 3.22 -3.89 1.53
C TYR A 125 1.82 -4.39 1.13
N PRO A 126 0.79 -4.32 1.99
CA PRO A 126 -0.58 -4.75 1.67
C PRO A 126 -1.29 -3.78 0.70
N ARG A 127 -0.78 -3.68 -0.54
CA ARG A 127 -1.21 -2.68 -1.53
C ARG A 127 -2.67 -2.78 -1.95
N ALA A 128 -3.23 -3.99 -1.97
CA ALA A 128 -4.64 -4.20 -2.30
C ALA A 128 -5.59 -3.66 -1.20
N LEU A 129 -5.09 -3.47 0.02
CA LEU A 129 -5.85 -2.90 1.14
C LEU A 129 -5.49 -1.43 1.37
N LEU A 130 -4.21 -1.13 1.58
CA LEU A 130 -3.71 0.17 2.06
C LEU A 130 -3.22 1.12 0.95
N GLY A 131 -3.26 0.70 -0.32
CA GLY A 131 -2.73 1.47 -1.44
C GLY A 131 -1.21 1.46 -1.55
N GLN A 132 -0.63 2.45 -2.23
CA GLN A 132 0.81 2.48 -2.48
C GLN A 132 1.61 2.76 -1.21
N SER A 133 2.71 2.03 -1.03
CA SER A 133 3.66 2.27 0.06
C SER A 133 4.31 3.66 -0.08
N PRO A 134 4.68 4.32 1.03
CA PRO A 134 5.40 5.60 0.99
C PRO A 134 6.75 5.50 0.27
N ALA A 135 7.23 6.62 -0.28
CA ALA A 135 8.55 6.65 -0.92
C ALA A 135 9.68 6.29 0.05
N TRP A 136 9.61 6.78 1.29
CA TRP A 136 10.61 6.50 2.33
C TRP A 136 10.66 5.01 2.73
N TYR A 137 9.53 4.30 2.66
CA TYR A 137 9.45 2.87 2.98
C TYR A 137 10.31 2.03 2.02
N LYS A 138 10.39 2.46 0.76
CA LYS A 138 11.21 1.82 -0.29
C LYS A 138 12.70 2.17 -0.21
N SER A 139 13.03 3.20 0.59
CA SER A 139 14.39 3.74 0.63
C SER A 139 15.36 2.74 1.28
N LYS A 140 16.59 2.70 0.76
CA LYS A 140 17.68 1.91 1.37
C LYS A 140 17.94 2.34 2.82
N ASN A 141 17.76 3.63 3.12
CA ASN A 141 17.96 4.17 4.47
C ASN A 141 17.01 3.51 5.48
N TYR A 142 15.70 3.56 5.23
CA TYR A 142 14.71 2.91 6.11
C TYR A 142 14.96 1.40 6.21
N ARG A 143 15.05 0.73 5.06
CA ARG A 143 15.18 -0.73 4.95
C ARG A 143 16.41 -1.28 5.69
N ALA A 144 17.54 -0.60 5.65
CA ALA A 144 18.77 -1.07 6.29
C ALA A 144 18.83 -0.74 7.80
N ARG A 145 18.19 0.35 8.24
CA ARG A 145 18.35 0.88 9.60
C ARG A 145 17.30 0.37 10.56
N VAL A 146 16.03 0.29 10.16
CA VAL A 146 14.94 0.00 11.11
C VAL A 146 15.08 -1.36 11.78
N VAL A 147 15.70 -2.35 11.12
CA VAL A 147 15.98 -3.67 11.72
C VAL A 147 17.17 -3.70 12.67
N ARG A 148 18.03 -2.67 12.66
CA ARG A 148 19.28 -2.62 13.46
C ARG A 148 19.18 -1.61 14.61
N GLU A 149 18.57 -0.46 14.33
CA GLU A 149 18.44 0.65 15.26
C GLU A 149 17.00 1.23 15.24
N PRO A 150 15.97 0.40 15.50
CA PRO A 150 14.57 0.80 15.34
C PRO A 150 14.21 2.04 16.16
N ARG A 151 14.70 2.15 17.41
CA ARG A 151 14.43 3.31 18.27
C ARG A 151 14.99 4.62 17.69
N ALA A 152 16.18 4.58 17.09
CA ALA A 152 16.77 5.78 16.48
C ALA A 152 15.97 6.20 15.24
N VAL A 153 15.59 5.24 14.38
CA VAL A 153 14.75 5.50 13.21
C VAL A 153 13.37 6.04 13.64
N LEU A 154 12.75 5.45 14.65
CA LEU A 154 11.45 5.91 15.18
C LEU A 154 11.55 7.33 15.77
N ALA A 155 12.64 7.67 16.45
CA ALA A 155 12.88 9.02 16.94
C ALA A 155 12.94 10.06 15.80
N GLU A 156 13.48 9.71 14.63
CA GLU A 156 13.47 10.58 13.44
C GLU A 156 12.05 10.80 12.88
N PHE A 157 11.13 9.86 13.09
CA PHE A 157 9.70 10.04 12.82
C PHE A 157 8.94 10.77 13.94
N GLY A 158 9.64 11.21 15.01
CA GLY A 158 9.02 11.86 16.16
C GLY A 158 8.42 10.89 17.19
N VAL A 159 8.69 9.59 17.07
CA VAL A 159 8.23 8.57 18.02
C VAL A 159 9.32 8.30 19.06
N ALA A 160 9.15 8.85 20.26
CA ALA A 160 10.01 8.58 21.41
C ALA A 160 9.38 7.48 22.28
N LEU A 161 10.09 6.37 22.48
CA LEU A 161 9.63 5.24 23.28
C LEU A 161 10.47 5.13 24.55
N ALA A 162 9.82 4.92 25.69
CA ALA A 162 10.51 4.60 26.93
C ALA A 162 11.30 3.29 26.80
N ASP A 163 12.37 3.16 27.59
CA ASP A 163 13.30 2.03 27.50
C ASP A 163 12.64 0.69 27.83
N ASP A 164 11.56 0.70 28.62
CA ASP A 164 10.81 -0.48 29.06
C ASP A 164 9.72 -0.95 28.07
N VAL A 165 9.49 -0.20 26.99
CA VAL A 165 8.61 -0.57 25.88
C VAL A 165 9.37 -1.45 24.90
N GLU A 166 8.98 -2.71 24.71
CA GLU A 166 9.58 -3.59 23.71
C GLU A 166 9.31 -3.05 22.29
N VAL A 167 10.32 -3.11 21.40
CA VAL A 167 10.14 -2.76 19.99
C VAL A 167 10.33 -4.01 19.12
N ARG A 168 9.27 -4.43 18.43
CA ARG A 168 9.30 -5.55 17.48
C ARG A 168 9.27 -5.03 16.04
N VAL A 169 10.30 -5.38 15.29
CA VAL A 169 10.40 -5.07 13.87
C VAL A 169 9.96 -6.29 13.07
N HIS A 170 8.98 -6.10 12.19
CA HIS A 170 8.42 -7.16 11.37
C HIS A 170 8.89 -7.00 9.93
N ASP A 171 9.78 -7.89 9.50
CA ASP A 171 10.33 -7.88 8.16
C ASP A 171 9.49 -8.78 7.22
N SER A 172 8.83 -8.17 6.25
CA SER A 172 7.92 -8.79 5.29
C SER A 172 8.72 -9.52 4.19
N THR A 173 9.42 -10.58 4.57
CA THR A 173 10.34 -11.36 3.70
C THR A 173 9.67 -12.51 2.95
N ALA A 174 8.46 -12.91 3.37
CA ALA A 174 7.68 -13.99 2.78
C ALA A 174 6.34 -13.48 2.20
N GLU A 175 5.38 -14.38 2.00
CA GLU A 175 4.04 -14.04 1.47
C GLU A 175 3.08 -13.42 2.52
N LEU A 176 3.61 -13.08 3.70
CA LEU A 176 2.88 -12.37 4.74
C LEU A 176 2.91 -10.86 4.54
N ARG A 177 1.77 -10.20 4.77
CA ARG A 177 1.66 -8.75 4.87
C ARG A 177 1.16 -8.36 6.25
N TYR A 178 1.83 -7.38 6.84
CA TYR A 178 1.49 -6.89 8.17
C TYR A 178 0.74 -5.56 8.11
N MET A 179 -0.12 -5.36 9.10
CA MET A 179 -0.68 -4.05 9.44
C MET A 179 -0.61 -3.89 10.96
N ILE A 180 -0.22 -2.71 11.43
CA ILE A 180 -0.22 -2.41 12.85
C ILE A 180 -1.62 -1.99 13.29
N LEU A 181 -2.10 -2.56 14.39
CA LEU A 181 -3.24 -2.06 15.16
C LEU A 181 -2.67 -1.10 16.22
N PRO A 182 -2.73 0.23 16.00
CA PRO A 182 -2.27 1.19 17.00
C PRO A 182 -3.18 1.18 18.22
N GLN A 183 -2.69 1.74 19.32
CA GLN A 183 -3.49 1.93 20.52
C GLN A 183 -4.56 3.00 20.29
N ARG A 184 -5.76 2.76 20.84
CA ARG A 184 -6.82 3.78 20.87
C ARG A 184 -6.35 4.93 21.77
N PRO A 185 -6.32 6.17 21.27
CA PRO A 185 -5.88 7.28 22.09
C PRO A 185 -6.93 7.63 23.16
N ALA A 186 -6.45 8.07 24.32
CA ALA A 186 -7.31 8.51 25.42
C ALA A 186 -8.19 9.71 25.02
N GLY A 187 -9.36 9.86 25.64
CA GLY A 187 -10.28 10.96 25.33
C GLY A 187 -11.10 10.73 24.06
N THR A 188 -11.20 9.48 23.61
CA THR A 188 -12.00 9.09 22.43
C THR A 188 -13.19 8.22 22.77
N GLU A 189 -13.51 8.03 24.05
CA GLU A 189 -14.50 7.06 24.54
C GLU A 189 -15.90 7.29 23.95
N GLY A 190 -16.24 8.55 23.62
CA GLY A 190 -17.52 8.93 23.01
C GLY A 190 -17.53 9.07 21.49
N LEU A 191 -16.40 8.83 20.80
CA LEU A 191 -16.34 8.93 19.34
C LEU A 191 -16.99 7.70 18.68
N ASP A 192 -17.67 7.94 17.57
CA ASP A 192 -18.17 6.87 16.72
C ASP A 192 -17.05 6.24 15.86
N GLU A 193 -17.35 5.16 15.13
CA GLU A 193 -16.36 4.48 14.30
C GLU A 193 -15.77 5.38 13.20
N ALA A 194 -16.55 6.32 12.65
CA ALA A 194 -16.07 7.21 11.59
C ALA A 194 -15.07 8.24 12.13
N ASP A 195 -15.37 8.82 13.28
CA ASP A 195 -14.48 9.74 13.98
C ASP A 195 -13.21 9.05 14.48
N LEU A 196 -13.32 7.81 14.98
CA LEU A 196 -12.16 6.98 15.34
C LEU A 196 -11.28 6.68 14.12
N ALA A 197 -11.88 6.32 12.98
CA ALA A 197 -11.14 6.06 11.75
C ALA A 197 -10.39 7.31 11.27
N ALA A 198 -10.95 8.51 11.48
CA ALA A 198 -10.30 9.76 11.10
C ALA A 198 -9.00 10.06 11.87
N LEU A 199 -8.76 9.39 13.00
CA LEU A 199 -7.52 9.50 13.79
C LEU A 199 -6.40 8.63 13.22
N VAL A 200 -6.75 7.53 12.55
CA VAL A 200 -5.78 6.53 12.10
C VAL A 200 -5.09 7.01 10.85
N THR A 201 -3.76 7.09 10.91
CA THR A 201 -2.93 7.49 9.77
C THR A 201 -2.28 6.28 9.13
N ARG A 202 -1.89 6.41 7.86
CA ARG A 202 -1.04 5.40 7.19
C ARG A 202 0.21 5.07 8.00
N ASP A 203 0.82 6.07 8.62
CA ASP A 203 2.09 5.90 9.33
C ASP A 203 1.87 5.14 10.65
N SER A 204 0.70 5.27 11.28
CA SER A 204 0.31 4.43 12.43
C SER A 204 0.03 2.97 12.04
N LEU A 205 -0.46 2.72 10.82
CA LEU A 205 -0.66 1.38 10.26
C LEU A 205 0.66 0.69 9.88
N ILE A 206 1.75 1.45 9.71
CA ILE A 206 3.11 0.93 9.50
C ILE A 206 3.87 0.81 10.83
N GLY A 207 3.50 1.60 11.84
CA GLY A 207 4.19 1.69 13.13
C GLY A 207 5.25 2.78 13.21
N THR A 208 5.31 3.71 12.25
CA THR A 208 6.19 4.90 12.30
C THR A 208 5.52 6.11 12.97
N GLN A 209 4.26 5.96 13.40
CA GLN A 209 3.58 6.88 14.31
C GLN A 209 2.99 6.05 15.45
N ARG A 210 3.21 6.48 16.70
CA ARG A 210 2.66 5.81 17.89
C ARG A 210 1.47 6.55 18.45
N ASP A 211 1.67 7.82 18.78
CA ASP A 211 0.68 8.61 19.49
C ASP A 211 -0.27 9.26 18.47
N LEU A 212 -1.51 8.79 18.51
CA LEU A 212 -2.62 9.38 17.77
C LEU A 212 -3.29 10.41 18.68
N THR A 213 -3.62 11.57 18.15
CA THR A 213 -4.29 12.62 18.93
C THR A 213 -5.65 12.91 18.32
N PRO A 214 -6.71 13.01 19.15
CA PRO A 214 -7.97 13.60 18.70
C PRO A 214 -7.68 14.99 18.12
N LYS A 215 -8.20 15.27 16.93
CA LYS A 215 -8.18 16.65 16.43
C LYS A 215 -9.03 17.49 17.37
N ASP A 216 -8.49 18.62 17.83
CA ASP A 216 -9.26 19.57 18.63
C ASP A 216 -10.51 19.99 17.83
N PRO A 217 -11.74 19.72 18.33
CA PRO A 217 -12.95 20.13 17.64
C PRO A 217 -13.05 21.66 17.46
N ALA A 218 -12.28 22.45 18.20
CA ALA A 218 -12.21 23.91 18.05
C ALA A 218 -11.27 24.40 16.92
N ALA A 219 -10.54 23.51 16.25
CA ALA A 219 -9.59 23.87 15.18
C ALA A 219 -10.18 23.83 13.75
N ARG A 220 -11.52 23.86 13.61
CA ARG A 220 -12.23 23.96 12.32
C ARG A 220 -12.82 25.34 12.11
#